data_AF-Q0CMZ8-F1
#
_entry.id   AF-Q0CMZ8-F1
#
_cell.length_a   1.000
_cell.length_b   1.000
_cell.length_c   1.000
_cell.angle_alpha   90.00
_cell.angle_beta   90.00
_cell.angle_gamma   90.00
#
_symmetry.space_group_name_H-M   'P 1'
#
loop_
_entity.id
_entity.type
_entity.pdbx_description
1 polymer ?
#
loop_
_entity_poly.entity_id
_entity_poly.type
_entity_poly.pdbx_seq_one_letter_code
_entity_poly.pdbx_strand_id
1 'polypeptide(L)'
;MRSVLSLGVDPSRIIFANPCKSALSLVFAQMSGVNLATFDNLDELDSIKTYHPDCRLVLRIFACDDDALLNLSQKFGAPEGSLLRLLERARELDLNVTGVSFHVGTGACNAAPYVMAIQNAKVVFEQAKRLGYDMNLLDIGGGFQDHNFEQIACHVAVALNDGLPRDIRIIAEPGRYYVRTAYTLVCKVISRRRQISDPANLEPDMLYQNDGVYGSFMNVLIEKERLQPSLIPGSRHLHQHASKRRSGQHCYSIWGPTCDSIDCVTKQTVFDSEVNVGDWLKYSNMGGIMVV
;
A
#
# COMPACT_ATOMS: atom_id res chain seq x y z
N MET A 1 14.40 1.34 7.55
CA MET A 1 15.23 1.09 8.76
C MET A 1 15.97 2.33 9.24
N ARG A 2 16.97 2.87 8.51
CA ARG A 2 17.73 4.06 8.94
C ARG A 2 16.87 5.22 9.44
N SER A 3 15.86 5.63 8.66
CA SER A 3 14.96 6.74 9.03
C SER A 3 14.20 6.50 10.33
N VAL A 4 13.83 5.25 10.63
CA VAL A 4 13.11 4.88 11.86
C VAL A 4 14.07 4.89 13.06
N LEU A 5 15.27 4.34 12.89
CA LEU A 5 16.31 4.31 13.92
C LEU A 5 16.82 5.71 14.27
N SER A 6 16.95 6.61 13.29
CA SER A 6 17.37 8.01 13.54
C SER A 6 16.38 8.81 14.38
N LEU A 7 15.13 8.34 14.50
CA LEU A 7 14.12 8.91 15.38
C LEU A 7 14.20 8.36 16.82
N GLY A 8 15.20 7.54 17.14
CA GLY A 8 15.37 6.94 18.47
C GLY A 8 14.44 5.77 18.78
N VAL A 9 13.82 5.17 17.75
CA VAL A 9 12.96 3.99 17.92
C VAL A 9 13.81 2.76 18.24
N ASP A 10 13.42 2.05 19.29
CA ASP A 10 14.05 0.79 19.67
C ASP A 10 13.97 -0.26 18.53
N PRO A 11 15.08 -0.90 18.14
CA PRO A 11 15.11 -1.92 17.09
C PRO A 11 14.13 -3.08 17.30
N SER A 12 13.78 -3.42 18.54
CA SER A 12 12.80 -4.47 18.87
C SER A 12 11.38 -4.16 18.39
N ARG A 13 11.10 -2.90 18.03
CA ARG A 13 9.83 -2.47 17.41
C ARG A 13 9.88 -2.45 15.88
N ILE A 14 10.95 -2.98 15.27
CA ILE A 14 11.12 -3.02 13.82
C ILE A 14 11.07 -4.48 13.35
N ILE A 15 10.18 -4.77 12.42
CA ILE A 15 10.22 -5.98 11.61
C ILE A 15 10.77 -5.63 10.22
N PHE A 16 11.77 -6.37 9.75
CA PHE A 16 12.27 -6.24 8.38
C PHE A 16 11.45 -7.12 7.43
N ALA A 17 10.23 -6.65 7.14
CA ALA A 17 9.18 -7.41 6.45
C ALA A 17 9.31 -7.48 4.91
N ASN A 18 10.52 -7.39 4.38
CA ASN A 18 10.76 -7.70 2.97
C ASN A 18 11.21 -9.17 2.86
N PRO A 19 10.49 -10.05 2.15
CA PRO A 19 10.89 -11.46 2.01
C PRO A 19 12.16 -11.69 1.20
N CYS A 20 12.57 -10.74 0.35
CA CYS A 20 13.77 -10.85 -0.51
C CYS A 20 14.75 -9.71 -0.21
N LYS A 21 15.81 -9.96 0.56
CA LYS A 21 16.71 -8.92 1.08
C LYS A 21 18.10 -9.02 0.47
N SER A 22 18.73 -7.86 0.25
CA SER A 22 20.15 -7.83 -0.16
C SER A 22 21.05 -8.22 1.02
N ALA A 23 22.20 -8.83 0.73
CA ALA A 23 23.22 -9.17 1.73
C ALA A 23 23.62 -7.94 2.59
N LEU A 24 23.86 -6.79 1.95
CA LEU A 24 24.20 -5.55 2.66
C LEU A 24 23.07 -5.08 3.59
N SER A 25 21.81 -5.28 3.19
CA SER A 25 20.65 -4.94 4.04
C SER A 25 20.53 -5.85 5.24
N LEU A 26 20.85 -7.15 5.09
CA LEU A 26 20.89 -8.12 6.19
C LEU A 26 21.99 -7.78 7.20
N VAL A 27 23.21 -7.51 6.71
CA VAL A 27 24.33 -7.07 7.56
C VAL A 27 23.97 -5.79 8.30
N PHE A 28 23.35 -4.82 7.62
CA PHE A 28 22.91 -3.59 8.26
C PHE A 28 21.85 -3.83 9.35
N ALA A 29 20.89 -4.73 9.09
CA ALA A 29 19.86 -5.10 10.07
C ALA A 29 20.50 -5.74 11.32
N GLN A 30 21.43 -6.68 11.14
CA GLN A 30 22.19 -7.30 12.23
C GLN A 30 22.97 -6.26 13.05
N MET A 31 23.75 -5.40 12.39
CA MET A 31 24.53 -4.35 13.07
C MET A 31 23.66 -3.35 13.83
N SER A 32 22.41 -3.15 13.38
CA SER A 32 21.46 -2.23 13.99
C SER A 32 20.58 -2.89 15.07
N GLY A 33 20.75 -4.19 15.34
CA GLY A 33 19.93 -4.93 16.29
C GLY A 33 18.50 -5.22 15.83
N VAL A 34 18.21 -5.10 14.53
CA VAL A 34 16.91 -5.45 13.95
C VAL A 34 16.91 -6.96 13.68
N ASN A 35 16.33 -7.72 14.62
CA ASN A 35 16.46 -9.17 14.70
C ASN A 35 15.17 -9.93 14.40
N LEU A 36 14.22 -9.32 13.69
CA LEU A 36 12.99 -9.95 13.23
C LEU A 36 12.80 -9.65 11.74
N ALA A 37 12.75 -10.69 10.91
CA ALA A 37 12.63 -10.54 9.46
C ALA A 37 11.71 -11.60 8.85
N THR A 38 11.16 -11.30 7.67
CA THR A 38 10.32 -12.25 6.92
C THR A 38 11.13 -13.04 5.90
N PHE A 39 10.61 -14.18 5.45
CA PHE A 39 11.13 -14.93 4.31
C PHE A 39 9.99 -15.75 3.67
N ASP A 40 10.15 -16.15 2.40
CA ASP A 40 9.19 -17.01 1.69
C ASP A 40 9.83 -17.97 0.68
N ASN A 41 11.17 -18.03 0.61
CA ASN A 41 11.91 -18.83 -0.36
C ASN A 41 13.20 -19.42 0.26
N LEU A 42 13.78 -20.42 -0.41
CA LEU A 42 14.94 -21.16 0.10
C LEU A 42 16.22 -20.31 0.07
N ASP A 43 16.46 -19.57 -1.01
CA ASP A 43 17.68 -18.75 -1.18
C ASP A 43 17.79 -17.66 -0.11
N GLU A 44 16.65 -17.12 0.34
CA GLU A 44 16.61 -16.16 1.44
C GLU A 44 17.07 -16.79 2.76
N LEU A 45 16.72 -18.05 3.04
CA LEU A 45 17.19 -18.75 4.25
C LEU A 45 18.71 -18.91 4.24
N ASP A 46 19.28 -19.30 3.10
CA ASP A 46 20.75 -19.44 2.95
C ASP A 46 21.45 -18.08 3.11
N SER A 47 20.86 -17.02 2.55
CA SER A 47 21.36 -15.65 2.70
C SER A 47 21.30 -15.17 4.16
N ILE A 48 20.19 -15.40 4.83
CA ILE A 48 20.02 -15.05 6.25
C ILE A 48 21.01 -15.82 7.12
N LYS A 49 21.18 -17.14 6.89
CA LYS A 49 22.17 -17.92 7.65
C LYS A 49 23.58 -17.36 7.51
N THR A 50 23.92 -16.86 6.32
CA THR A 50 25.24 -16.29 6.02
C THR A 50 25.45 -14.93 6.68
N TYR A 51 24.46 -14.04 6.61
CA TYR A 51 24.64 -12.61 6.95
C TYR A 51 23.93 -12.13 8.22
N HIS A 52 22.98 -12.91 8.76
CA HIS A 52 22.25 -12.59 9.99
C HIS A 52 21.72 -13.87 10.68
N PRO A 53 22.60 -14.78 11.12
CA PRO A 53 22.23 -16.12 11.58
C PRO A 53 21.35 -16.15 12.84
N ASP A 54 21.43 -15.11 13.68
CA ASP A 54 20.66 -15.00 14.93
C ASP A 54 19.29 -14.33 14.74
N CYS A 55 18.92 -14.02 13.49
CA CYS A 55 17.65 -13.39 13.18
C CYS A 55 16.48 -14.34 13.49
N ARG A 56 15.45 -13.83 14.15
CA ARG A 56 14.16 -14.51 14.28
C ARG A 56 13.38 -14.34 13.00
N LEU A 57 12.82 -15.43 12.50
CA LEU A 57 12.19 -15.47 11.18
C LEU A 57 10.68 -15.60 11.27
N VAL A 58 10.01 -14.98 10.31
CA VAL A 58 8.56 -15.02 10.13
C VAL A 58 8.28 -15.52 8.71
N LEU A 59 7.70 -16.71 8.58
CA LEU A 59 7.40 -17.29 7.27
C LEU A 59 6.22 -16.53 6.66
N ARG A 60 6.40 -15.92 5.49
CA ARG A 60 5.31 -15.26 4.75
C ARG A 60 4.60 -16.27 3.87
N ILE A 61 3.32 -16.51 4.14
CA ILE A 61 2.48 -17.43 3.36
C ILE A 61 1.71 -16.68 2.28
N PHE A 62 1.34 -17.42 1.24
CA PHE A 62 0.46 -16.90 0.20
C PHE A 62 -0.93 -16.55 0.75
N ALA A 63 -1.40 -15.35 0.43
CA ALA A 63 -2.76 -14.89 0.66
C ALA A 63 -3.13 -13.89 -0.45
N CYS A 64 -4.36 -13.97 -0.96
CA CYS A 64 -4.83 -13.14 -2.06
C CYS A 64 -6.29 -12.73 -1.83
N ASP A 65 -6.55 -11.43 -1.93
CA ASP A 65 -7.86 -10.86 -2.22
C ASP A 65 -7.88 -10.49 -3.71
N ASP A 66 -8.65 -11.22 -4.52
CA ASP A 66 -8.73 -10.98 -5.97
C ASP A 66 -9.31 -9.59 -6.30
N ASP A 67 -10.05 -8.99 -5.36
CA ASP A 67 -10.63 -7.65 -5.47
C ASP A 67 -9.73 -6.54 -4.87
N ALA A 68 -8.53 -6.86 -4.39
CA ALA A 68 -7.60 -5.85 -3.89
C ALA A 68 -7.10 -4.94 -5.02
N LEU A 69 -6.82 -3.67 -4.69
CA LEU A 69 -6.27 -2.70 -5.63
C LEU A 69 -4.92 -3.15 -6.19
N LEU A 70 -4.07 -3.74 -5.34
CA LEU A 70 -2.78 -4.32 -5.75
C LEU A 70 -2.61 -5.73 -5.19
N ASN A 71 -2.49 -6.67 -6.12
CA ASN A 71 -2.18 -8.06 -5.81
C ASN A 71 -0.67 -8.23 -5.62
N LEU A 72 -0.25 -8.55 -4.39
CA LEU A 72 1.15 -8.81 -4.05
C LEU A 72 1.52 -10.30 -4.11
N SER A 73 0.52 -11.17 -4.19
CA SER A 73 0.65 -12.62 -4.05
C SER A 73 1.36 -13.27 -5.25
N GLN A 74 1.33 -12.62 -6.42
CA GLN A 74 2.11 -13.05 -7.58
C GLN A 74 3.62 -12.93 -7.37
N LYS A 75 4.06 -12.01 -6.49
CA LYS A 75 5.47 -11.73 -6.24
C LYS A 75 5.98 -12.35 -4.95
N PHE A 76 5.13 -12.42 -3.92
CA PHE A 76 5.53 -12.82 -2.56
C PHE A 76 4.52 -13.77 -1.92
N GLY A 77 5.00 -14.56 -0.97
CA GLY A 77 4.21 -15.50 -0.20
C GLY A 77 4.42 -16.93 -0.68
N ALA A 78 4.83 -17.79 0.24
CA ALA A 78 5.08 -19.19 -0.04
C ALA A 78 3.75 -19.93 -0.30
N PRO A 79 3.61 -20.65 -1.43
CA PRO A 79 2.44 -21.48 -1.69
C PRO A 79 2.40 -22.69 -0.74
N GLU A 80 1.21 -23.23 -0.50
CA GLU A 80 0.97 -24.30 0.48
C GLU A 80 1.93 -25.50 0.33
N GLY A 81 2.16 -25.95 -0.91
CA GLY A 81 3.05 -27.08 -1.19
C GLY A 81 4.54 -26.86 -0.84
N SER A 82 4.96 -25.62 -0.58
CA SER A 82 6.35 -25.27 -0.24
C SER A 82 6.59 -25.05 1.26
N LEU A 83 5.52 -24.87 2.04
CA LEU A 83 5.60 -24.43 3.45
C LEU A 83 6.40 -25.39 4.32
N LEU A 84 6.11 -26.69 4.23
CA LEU A 84 6.81 -27.72 5.00
C LEU A 84 8.30 -27.74 4.64
N ARG A 85 8.63 -27.69 3.34
CA ARG A 85 10.02 -27.74 2.87
C ARG A 85 10.83 -26.53 3.35
N LEU A 86 10.21 -25.35 3.41
CA LEU A 86 10.83 -24.14 3.94
C LEU A 86 11.13 -24.26 5.44
N LEU A 87 10.21 -24.81 6.22
CA LEU A 87 10.41 -25.05 7.65
C LEU A 87 11.50 -26.10 7.92
N GLU A 88 11.53 -27.17 7.12
CA GLU A 88 12.59 -28.19 7.17
C GLU A 88 13.95 -27.57 6.84
N ARG A 89 14.05 -26.78 5.77
CA ARG A 89 15.31 -26.11 5.40
C ARG A 89 15.79 -25.15 6.48
N ALA A 90 14.90 -24.36 7.07
CA ALA A 90 15.25 -23.49 8.18
C ALA A 90 15.80 -24.30 9.38
N ARG A 91 15.30 -25.53 9.58
CA ARG A 91 15.74 -26.42 10.66
C ARG A 91 17.12 -27.00 10.36
N GLU A 92 17.35 -27.44 9.12
CA GLU A 92 18.65 -27.90 8.62
C GLU A 92 19.74 -26.82 8.80
N LEU A 93 19.37 -25.55 8.62
CA LEU A 93 20.26 -24.40 8.77
C LEU A 93 20.39 -23.89 10.20
N ASP A 94 19.70 -24.49 11.17
CA ASP A 94 19.63 -24.02 12.56
C ASP A 94 19.22 -22.54 12.64
N LEU A 95 18.15 -22.18 11.93
CA LEU A 95 17.51 -20.87 11.96
C LEU A 95 16.24 -20.92 12.80
N ASN A 96 15.97 -19.85 13.55
CA ASN A 96 14.83 -19.78 14.43
C ASN A 96 13.59 -19.17 13.74
N VAL A 97 12.64 -20.02 13.34
CA VAL A 97 11.35 -19.58 12.82
C VAL A 97 10.37 -19.39 13.98
N THR A 98 9.91 -18.16 14.18
CA THR A 98 9.13 -17.72 15.34
C THR A 98 7.68 -17.37 15.03
N GLY A 99 7.30 -17.32 13.75
CA GLY A 99 5.95 -16.93 13.38
C GLY A 99 5.60 -17.07 11.91
N VAL A 100 4.38 -16.64 11.61
CA VAL A 100 3.78 -16.65 10.28
C VAL A 100 3.29 -15.25 9.96
N SER A 101 3.48 -14.81 8.71
CA SER A 101 2.94 -13.55 8.18
C SER A 101 2.16 -13.79 6.91
N PHE A 102 1.23 -12.90 6.58
CA PHE A 102 0.60 -12.86 5.26
C PHE A 102 0.25 -11.42 4.90
N HIS A 103 -0.11 -11.18 3.64
CA HIS A 103 -0.63 -9.89 3.20
C HIS A 103 -1.63 -10.11 2.08
N VAL A 104 -2.91 -9.80 2.31
CA VAL A 104 -3.99 -10.13 1.37
C VAL A 104 -3.98 -9.27 0.10
N GLY A 105 -3.45 -8.05 0.17
CA GLY A 105 -3.36 -7.11 -0.94
C GLY A 105 -3.53 -5.67 -0.48
N THR A 106 -3.03 -4.70 -1.25
CA THR A 106 -3.25 -3.28 -0.90
C THR A 106 -4.67 -2.90 -1.27
N GLY A 107 -5.39 -2.24 -0.36
CA GLY A 107 -6.77 -1.85 -0.60
C GLY A 107 -7.70 -3.05 -0.66
N ALA A 108 -7.61 -3.95 0.32
CA ALA A 108 -8.49 -5.09 0.43
C ALA A 108 -9.93 -4.65 0.68
N CYS A 109 -10.87 -5.35 0.06
CA CYS A 109 -12.30 -5.06 0.18
C CYS A 109 -13.05 -6.16 0.94
N ASN A 110 -12.48 -7.37 0.96
CA ASN A 110 -13.12 -8.55 1.50
C ASN A 110 -12.47 -9.02 2.80
N ALA A 111 -13.30 -9.43 3.77
CA ALA A 111 -12.82 -10.04 5.01
C ALA A 111 -12.39 -11.52 4.82
N ALA A 112 -12.99 -12.23 3.86
CA ALA A 112 -12.77 -13.66 3.66
C ALA A 112 -11.30 -14.04 3.41
N PRO A 113 -10.51 -13.29 2.60
CA PRO A 113 -9.08 -13.54 2.42
C PRO A 113 -8.28 -13.49 3.73
N TYR A 114 -8.59 -12.57 4.64
CA TYR A 114 -7.93 -12.52 5.95
C TYR A 114 -8.28 -13.75 6.79
N VAL A 115 -9.56 -14.13 6.84
CA VAL A 115 -10.02 -15.30 7.60
C VAL A 115 -9.35 -16.58 7.10
N MET A 116 -9.30 -16.76 5.78
CA MET A 116 -8.64 -17.89 5.14
C MET A 116 -7.13 -17.90 5.41
N ALA A 117 -6.46 -16.74 5.33
CA ALA A 117 -5.04 -16.65 5.64
C ALA A 117 -4.73 -16.97 7.11
N ILE A 118 -5.60 -16.56 8.04
CA ILE A 118 -5.49 -16.93 9.46
C ILE A 118 -5.67 -18.44 9.65
N GLN A 119 -6.60 -19.07 8.93
CA GLN A 119 -6.76 -20.54 8.96
C GLN A 119 -5.53 -21.25 8.41
N ASN A 120 -4.96 -20.78 7.29
CA ASN A 120 -3.73 -21.34 6.72
C ASN A 120 -2.54 -21.16 7.67
N ALA A 121 -2.45 -20.02 8.37
CA ALA A 121 -1.42 -19.79 9.37
C ALA A 121 -1.50 -20.83 10.51
N LYS A 122 -2.71 -21.19 10.98
CA LYS A 122 -2.90 -22.26 12.00
C LYS A 122 -2.33 -23.60 11.53
N VAL A 123 -2.53 -23.96 10.26
CA VAL A 123 -1.95 -25.17 9.68
C VAL A 123 -0.42 -25.13 9.74
N VAL A 124 0.18 -23.97 9.45
CA VAL A 124 1.64 -23.78 9.53
C VAL A 124 2.15 -23.86 10.97
N PHE A 125 1.45 -23.28 11.94
CA PHE A 125 1.81 -23.41 13.36
C PHE A 125 1.88 -24.88 13.78
N GLU A 126 0.90 -25.69 13.38
CA GLU A 126 0.89 -27.13 13.69
C GLU A 126 2.01 -27.91 12.98
N GLN A 127 2.31 -27.59 11.72
CA GLN A 127 3.45 -28.16 11.00
C GLN A 127 4.78 -27.82 11.68
N ALA A 128 4.97 -26.54 12.04
CA ALA A 128 6.17 -26.06 12.68
C ALA A 128 6.39 -26.69 14.06
N LYS A 129 5.31 -26.86 14.84
CA LYS A 129 5.36 -27.55 16.14
C LYS A 129 5.87 -28.98 16.03
N ARG A 130 5.47 -29.72 14.98
CA ARG A 130 5.97 -31.09 14.71
C ARG A 130 7.47 -31.13 14.39
N LEU A 131 8.01 -30.04 13.83
CA LEU A 131 9.44 -29.87 13.55
C LEU A 131 10.24 -29.34 14.75
N GLY A 132 9.56 -29.05 15.87
CA GLY A 132 10.16 -28.57 17.11
C GLY A 132 10.35 -27.05 17.19
N TYR A 133 9.65 -26.28 16.36
CA TYR A 133 9.59 -24.83 16.51
C TYR A 133 8.58 -24.42 17.59
N ASP A 134 8.94 -23.41 18.35
CA ASP A 134 8.04 -22.73 19.30
C ASP A 134 7.67 -21.35 18.74
N MET A 135 6.70 -21.34 17.83
CA MET A 135 6.24 -20.11 17.20
C MET A 135 5.25 -19.37 18.10
N ASN A 136 5.44 -18.06 18.24
CA ASN A 136 4.62 -17.20 19.11
C ASN A 136 4.21 -15.87 18.46
N LEU A 137 4.38 -15.74 17.14
CA LEU A 137 4.06 -14.52 16.41
C LEU A 137 3.16 -14.80 15.20
N LEU A 138 2.04 -14.09 15.11
CA LEU A 138 1.24 -13.98 13.91
C LEU A 138 1.23 -12.53 13.42
N ASP A 139 1.60 -12.32 12.17
CA ASP A 139 1.51 -11.04 11.49
C ASP A 139 0.41 -11.10 10.43
N ILE A 140 -0.65 -10.31 10.63
CA ILE A 140 -1.80 -10.28 9.71
C ILE A 140 -1.60 -9.31 8.53
N GLY A 141 -0.43 -8.70 8.43
CA GLY A 141 -0.04 -7.80 7.35
C GLY A 141 -0.86 -6.52 7.29
N GLY A 142 -0.96 -5.97 6.09
CA GLY A 142 -1.69 -4.74 5.78
C GLY A 142 -2.87 -4.98 4.84
N GLY A 143 -3.25 -3.92 4.11
CA GLY A 143 -4.38 -3.93 3.19
C GLY A 143 -5.63 -3.22 3.70
N PHE A 144 -5.67 -2.89 5.00
CA PHE A 144 -6.75 -2.16 5.64
C PHE A 144 -7.03 -0.80 4.99
N GLN A 145 -8.31 -0.47 4.86
CA GLN A 145 -8.78 0.83 4.39
C GLN A 145 -9.65 1.50 5.45
N ASP A 146 -9.72 2.82 5.41
CA ASP A 146 -10.47 3.64 6.34
C ASP A 146 -11.99 3.40 6.29
N HIS A 147 -12.55 3.11 5.12
CA HIS A 147 -14.01 3.04 4.93
C HIS A 147 -14.63 1.65 5.22
N ASN A 148 -13.82 0.59 5.32
CA ASN A 148 -14.28 -0.78 5.53
C ASN A 148 -13.59 -1.49 6.71
N PHE A 149 -12.83 -0.74 7.52
CA PHE A 149 -11.98 -1.28 8.57
C PHE A 149 -12.78 -2.07 9.60
N GLU A 150 -13.83 -1.50 10.18
CA GLU A 150 -14.60 -2.10 11.27
C GLU A 150 -15.24 -3.42 10.85
N GLN A 151 -15.71 -3.50 9.60
CA GLN A 151 -16.28 -4.72 9.04
C GLN A 151 -15.22 -5.83 8.94
N ILE A 152 -14.06 -5.53 8.35
CA ILE A 152 -12.96 -6.50 8.23
C ILE A 152 -12.45 -6.91 9.61
N ALA A 153 -12.22 -5.95 10.50
CA ALA A 153 -11.72 -6.17 11.84
C ALA A 153 -12.61 -7.09 12.66
N CYS A 154 -13.94 -6.99 12.52
CA CYS A 154 -14.89 -7.88 13.18
C CYS A 154 -14.67 -9.36 12.80
N HIS A 155 -14.60 -9.64 11.50
CA HIS A 155 -14.36 -11.00 11.00
C HIS A 155 -12.97 -11.52 11.35
N VAL A 156 -11.95 -10.66 11.29
CA VAL A 156 -10.58 -10.99 11.70
C VAL A 156 -10.54 -11.34 13.18
N ALA A 157 -11.19 -10.54 14.05
CA ALA A 157 -11.23 -10.80 15.48
C ALA A 157 -11.86 -12.16 15.82
N VAL A 158 -12.94 -12.55 15.13
CA VAL A 158 -13.54 -13.88 15.28
C VAL A 158 -12.55 -14.98 14.87
N ALA A 159 -11.88 -14.83 13.72
CA ALA A 159 -10.93 -15.82 13.22
C ALA A 159 -9.68 -15.97 14.10
N LEU A 160 -9.23 -14.88 14.74
CA LEU A 160 -8.10 -14.87 15.68
C LEU A 160 -8.45 -15.53 17.02
N ASN A 161 -9.69 -15.40 17.49
CA ASN A 161 -10.14 -16.01 18.75
C ASN A 161 -10.38 -17.52 18.66
N ASP A 162 -10.44 -18.06 17.44
CA ASP A 162 -10.69 -19.47 17.20
C ASP A 162 -9.35 -20.22 16.98
N GLY A 163 -8.98 -21.17 17.83
CA GLY A 163 -7.90 -22.13 17.52
C GLY A 163 -6.47 -21.60 17.34
N LEU A 164 -6.15 -20.36 17.76
CA LEU A 164 -4.76 -19.90 17.89
C LEU A 164 -4.19 -20.25 19.29
N PRO A 165 -2.86 -20.41 19.42
CA PRO A 165 -2.19 -20.55 20.72
C PRO A 165 -2.52 -19.37 21.65
N ARG A 166 -2.70 -19.63 22.96
CA ARG A 166 -3.14 -18.60 23.92
C ARG A 166 -2.14 -17.45 24.12
N ASP A 167 -0.84 -17.74 24.05
CA ASP A 167 0.23 -16.76 24.29
C ASP A 167 0.78 -16.17 22.99
N ILE A 168 0.00 -16.21 21.90
CA ILE A 168 0.43 -15.68 20.62
C ILE A 168 0.44 -14.15 20.63
N ARG A 169 1.55 -13.56 20.19
CA ARG A 169 1.64 -12.13 19.87
C ARG A 169 1.09 -11.92 18.46
N ILE A 170 0.12 -11.02 18.34
CA ILE A 170 -0.46 -10.64 17.03
C ILE A 170 0.03 -9.24 16.70
N ILE A 171 0.56 -9.06 15.49
CA ILE A 171 0.94 -7.77 14.92
C ILE A 171 0.28 -7.57 13.56
N ALA A 172 0.34 -6.35 13.03
CA ALA A 172 -0.14 -5.99 11.71
C ALA A 172 0.78 -4.91 11.10
N GLU A 173 0.67 -4.71 9.78
CA GLU A 173 1.47 -3.78 8.99
C GLU A 173 0.60 -2.72 8.26
N PRO A 174 -0.29 -1.98 8.95
CA PRO A 174 -1.13 -0.96 8.32
C PRO A 174 -0.30 0.22 7.79
N GLY A 175 -0.25 0.38 6.47
CA GLY A 175 0.32 1.57 5.82
C GLY A 175 -0.76 2.62 5.51
N ARG A 176 -1.44 2.43 4.37
CA ARG A 176 -2.50 3.32 3.84
C ARG A 176 -3.52 3.75 4.90
N TYR A 177 -3.94 2.81 5.76
CA TYR A 177 -4.91 3.05 6.83
C TYR A 177 -4.57 4.28 7.70
N TYR A 178 -3.30 4.49 8.06
CA TYR A 178 -2.91 5.60 8.92
C TYR A 178 -2.85 6.96 8.21
N VAL A 179 -2.43 6.98 6.95
CA VAL A 179 -1.96 8.23 6.31
C VAL A 179 -2.86 8.71 5.17
N ARG A 180 -3.72 7.85 4.60
CA ARG A 180 -4.54 8.17 3.42
C ARG A 180 -5.32 9.48 3.60
N THR A 181 -6.10 9.59 4.67
CA THR A 181 -6.98 10.73 4.95
C THR A 181 -6.24 11.94 5.54
N ALA A 182 -4.99 11.75 6.00
CA ALA A 182 -4.22 12.80 6.65
C ALA A 182 -3.72 13.89 5.69
N TYR A 183 -3.67 13.61 4.38
CA TYR A 183 -3.15 14.55 3.38
C TYR A 183 -4.22 14.98 2.38
N THR A 184 -4.26 16.29 2.12
CA THR A 184 -5.01 16.92 1.02
C THR A 184 -4.01 17.60 0.10
N LEU A 185 -4.06 17.26 -1.19
CA LEU A 185 -3.22 17.88 -2.21
C LEU A 185 -4.00 19.01 -2.90
N VAL A 186 -3.31 20.11 -3.17
CA VAL A 186 -3.89 21.25 -3.91
C VAL A 186 -2.98 21.59 -5.08
N CYS A 187 -3.52 21.47 -6.29
CA CYS A 187 -2.79 21.72 -7.53
C CYS A 187 -3.31 22.99 -8.20
N LYS A 188 -2.41 23.79 -8.77
CA LYS A 188 -2.77 25.00 -9.50
C LYS A 188 -3.05 24.65 -10.96
N VAL A 189 -4.15 25.17 -11.51
CA VAL A 189 -4.43 25.12 -12.94
C VAL A 189 -3.50 26.08 -13.66
N ILE A 190 -2.55 25.54 -14.43
CA ILE A 190 -1.52 26.30 -15.14
C ILE A 190 -1.91 26.62 -16.58
N SER A 191 -2.75 25.79 -17.19
CA SER A 191 -3.22 26.00 -18.56
C SER A 191 -4.59 25.36 -18.77
N ARG A 192 -5.29 25.79 -19.83
CA ARG A 192 -6.59 25.28 -20.24
C ARG A 192 -6.69 25.27 -21.75
N ARG A 193 -7.16 24.16 -22.32
CA ARG A 193 -7.50 24.04 -23.74
C ARG A 193 -9.00 23.85 -23.88
N ARG A 194 -9.66 24.78 -24.56
CA ARG A 194 -11.06 24.63 -24.95
C ARG A 194 -11.12 23.84 -26.25
N GLN A 195 -12.04 22.88 -26.34
CA GLN A 195 -12.26 22.18 -27.60
C GLN A 195 -12.92 23.14 -28.60
N ILE A 196 -12.35 23.19 -29.81
CA ILE A 196 -12.88 23.98 -30.93
C ILE A 196 -13.32 22.95 -31.97
N SER A 197 -14.43 22.25 -31.72
CA SER A 197 -14.93 21.22 -32.63
C SER A 197 -16.45 21.03 -32.55
N ASP A 198 -16.96 20.45 -33.65
CA ASP A 198 -18.35 20.19 -34.04
C ASP A 198 -19.32 19.90 -32.88
N PRO A 199 -20.52 20.54 -32.82
CA PRO A 199 -21.54 20.27 -31.80
C PRO A 199 -21.95 18.79 -31.63
N ALA A 200 -21.56 17.90 -32.54
CA ALA A 200 -21.74 16.45 -32.40
C ALA A 200 -20.67 15.74 -31.52
N ASN A 201 -19.50 16.34 -31.29
CA ASN A 201 -18.42 15.75 -30.48
C ASN A 201 -18.35 16.41 -29.10
N LEU A 202 -18.86 15.70 -28.08
CA LEU A 202 -18.94 16.11 -26.67
C LEU A 202 -17.63 15.88 -25.88
N GLU A 203 -16.48 16.04 -26.53
CA GLU A 203 -15.19 15.88 -25.84
C GLU A 203 -15.01 16.96 -24.75
N PRO A 204 -14.52 16.61 -23.55
CA PRO A 204 -14.36 17.57 -22.48
C PRO A 204 -13.25 18.59 -22.78
N ASP A 205 -13.41 19.80 -22.23
CA ASP A 205 -12.33 20.78 -22.18
C ASP A 205 -11.15 20.21 -21.38
N MET A 206 -9.92 20.65 -21.66
CA MET A 206 -8.73 20.12 -20.98
C MET A 206 -8.17 21.13 -19.98
N LEU A 207 -7.89 20.67 -18.76
CA LEU A 207 -7.18 21.41 -17.72
C LEU A 207 -5.80 20.80 -17.53
N TYR A 208 -4.78 21.65 -17.43
CA TYR A 208 -3.43 21.25 -17.10
C TYR A 208 -3.07 21.82 -15.74
N GLN A 209 -2.59 20.97 -14.84
CA GLN A 209 -2.18 21.36 -13.49
C GLN A 209 -0.68 21.12 -13.27
N ASN A 210 -0.14 21.72 -12.21
CA ASN A 210 1.29 21.71 -11.92
C ASN A 210 1.83 20.42 -11.27
N ASP A 211 1.03 19.36 -11.17
CA ASP A 211 1.43 18.05 -10.68
C ASP A 211 0.63 16.95 -11.40
N GLY A 212 1.20 15.76 -11.55
CA GLY A 212 0.73 14.73 -12.47
C GLY A 212 1.06 13.31 -12.01
N VAL A 213 0.88 12.35 -12.90
CA VAL A 213 1.05 10.91 -12.59
C VAL A 213 2.49 10.53 -12.24
N TYR A 214 3.47 11.30 -12.72
CA TYR A 214 4.88 11.14 -12.39
C TYR A 214 5.28 11.78 -11.04
N GLY A 215 4.36 12.55 -10.44
CA GLY A 215 4.50 13.12 -9.10
C GLY A 215 3.50 12.45 -8.15
N SER A 216 2.60 13.26 -7.61
CA SER A 216 1.70 12.82 -6.53
C SER A 216 0.53 11.92 -6.99
N PHE A 217 0.32 11.74 -8.29
CA PHE A 217 -0.85 11.04 -8.85
C PHE A 217 -0.53 9.63 -9.39
N MET A 218 0.58 9.03 -8.96
CA MET A 218 0.98 7.68 -9.40
C MET A 218 -0.08 6.61 -9.06
N ASN A 219 -0.84 6.81 -7.99
CA ASN A 219 -1.98 5.96 -7.59
C ASN A 219 -3.06 5.84 -8.70
N VAL A 220 -3.23 6.85 -9.54
CA VAL A 220 -4.16 6.79 -10.68
C VAL A 220 -3.73 5.72 -11.69
N LEU A 221 -2.43 5.53 -11.89
CA LEU A 221 -1.89 4.52 -12.80
C LEU A 221 -1.83 3.15 -12.14
N ILE A 222 -1.23 3.08 -10.95
CA ILE A 222 -0.90 1.82 -10.30
C ILE A 222 -2.15 1.18 -9.69
N GLU A 223 -3.00 1.97 -9.02
CA GLU A 223 -4.17 1.47 -8.29
C GLU A 223 -5.48 1.74 -9.03
N LYS A 224 -5.41 2.40 -10.20
CA LYS A 224 -6.60 2.84 -10.96
C LYS A 224 -7.54 3.69 -10.12
N GLU A 225 -6.99 4.43 -9.15
CA GLU A 225 -7.77 5.23 -8.22
C GLU A 225 -8.50 6.35 -8.96
N ARG A 226 -9.81 6.47 -8.72
CA ARG A 226 -10.63 7.53 -9.30
C ARG A 226 -10.69 8.71 -8.35
N LEU A 227 -10.03 9.79 -8.74
CA LEU A 227 -10.00 11.02 -7.96
C LEU A 227 -11.10 11.98 -8.40
N GLN A 228 -11.75 12.61 -7.43
CA GLN A 228 -12.76 13.63 -7.67
C GLN A 228 -12.31 14.96 -7.08
N PRO A 229 -11.66 15.84 -7.87
CA PRO A 229 -11.23 17.13 -7.38
C PRO A 229 -12.40 18.05 -7.07
N SER A 230 -12.20 18.93 -6.10
CA SER A 230 -13.07 20.07 -5.83
C SER A 230 -12.37 21.37 -6.25
N LEU A 231 -13.14 22.29 -6.83
CA LEU A 231 -12.62 23.58 -7.29
C LEU A 231 -12.46 24.56 -6.12
N ILE A 232 -11.29 25.17 -6.02
CA ILE A 232 -11.04 26.35 -5.18
C ILE A 232 -10.75 27.53 -6.13
N PRO A 233 -11.71 28.45 -6.30
CA PRO A 233 -11.52 29.62 -7.15
C PRO A 233 -10.31 30.46 -6.70
N GLY A 234 -9.44 30.83 -7.63
CA GLY A 234 -8.31 31.72 -7.38
C GLY A 234 -8.78 33.14 -7.07
N SER A 235 -7.93 33.91 -6.38
CA SER A 235 -8.23 35.30 -6.05
C SER A 235 -8.29 36.16 -7.31
N ARG A 236 -9.35 36.97 -7.44
CA ARG A 236 -9.65 37.81 -8.63
C ARG A 236 -8.62 38.92 -8.90
N HIS A 237 -7.67 39.14 -7.99
CA HIS A 237 -6.76 40.29 -8.04
C HIS A 237 -5.74 40.26 -9.19
N LEU A 238 -5.53 39.13 -9.85
CA LEU A 238 -4.57 39.01 -10.97
C LEU A 238 -5.18 39.27 -12.35
N HIS A 239 -6.50 39.45 -12.46
CA HIS A 239 -7.17 39.63 -13.75
C HIS A 239 -8.08 40.86 -13.72
N GLN A 240 -7.51 42.02 -14.02
CA GLN A 240 -8.22 43.32 -14.14
C GLN A 240 -9.35 43.32 -15.19
N HIS A 241 -9.48 42.27 -16.00
CA HIS A 241 -10.54 42.06 -17.01
C HIS A 241 -11.28 40.73 -16.86
N ALA A 242 -11.32 40.11 -15.67
CA ALA A 242 -12.01 38.84 -15.49
C ALA A 242 -13.51 38.96 -15.77
N SER A 243 -13.95 38.44 -16.92
CA SER A 243 -15.35 38.16 -17.21
C SER A 243 -15.97 37.36 -16.06
N LYS A 244 -17.23 37.62 -15.74
CA LYS A 244 -17.97 36.87 -14.72
C LYS A 244 -17.85 35.36 -15.01
N ARG A 245 -17.36 34.58 -14.04
CA ARG A 245 -17.24 33.11 -14.14
C ARG A 245 -18.60 32.53 -14.55
N ARG A 246 -18.61 31.69 -15.58
CA ARG A 246 -19.82 31.02 -16.04
C ARG A 246 -20.26 29.97 -15.00
N SER A 247 -21.55 29.94 -14.73
CA SER A 247 -22.21 28.97 -13.86
C SER A 247 -22.87 27.88 -14.70
N GLY A 248 -22.99 26.69 -14.14
CA GLY A 248 -23.54 25.52 -14.82
C GLY A 248 -22.52 24.39 -14.92
N GLN A 249 -22.94 23.23 -15.41
CA GLN A 249 -22.07 22.06 -15.52
C GLN A 249 -21.04 22.25 -16.63
N HIS A 250 -19.77 22.13 -16.27
CA HIS A 250 -18.63 22.16 -17.19
C HIS A 250 -17.83 20.86 -17.05
N CYS A 251 -17.65 20.17 -18.17
CA CYS A 251 -16.96 18.88 -18.23
C CYS A 251 -15.48 19.09 -18.61
N TYR A 252 -14.57 18.47 -17.86
CA TYR A 252 -13.13 18.57 -18.09
C TYR A 252 -12.40 17.24 -18.02
N SER A 253 -11.33 17.12 -18.79
CA SER A 253 -10.23 16.20 -18.53
C SER A 253 -9.10 16.95 -17.81
N ILE A 254 -8.40 16.28 -16.89
CA ILE A 254 -7.32 16.88 -16.09
C ILE A 254 -6.01 16.14 -16.36
N TRP A 255 -4.99 16.92 -16.70
CA TRP A 255 -3.68 16.47 -17.15
C TRP A 255 -2.59 17.06 -16.25
N GLY A 256 -1.52 16.30 -16.07
CA GLY A 256 -0.33 16.80 -15.39
C GLY A 256 0.52 17.71 -16.29
N PRO A 257 1.67 18.18 -15.78
CA PRO A 257 2.49 19.20 -16.43
C PRO A 257 3.47 18.65 -17.47
N THR A 258 3.59 17.33 -17.62
CA THR A 258 4.60 16.73 -18.50
C THR A 258 4.15 16.72 -19.97
N CYS A 259 5.07 16.40 -20.88
CA CYS A 259 4.77 16.21 -22.30
C CYS A 259 4.28 14.79 -22.64
N ASP A 260 4.15 13.90 -21.66
CA ASP A 260 3.72 12.51 -21.87
C ASP A 260 2.18 12.43 -21.87
N SER A 261 1.61 11.74 -22.85
CA SER A 261 0.16 11.55 -22.96
C SER A 261 -0.41 10.58 -21.92
N ILE A 262 0.44 9.85 -21.20
CA ILE A 262 0.06 9.03 -20.04
C ILE A 262 -0.23 9.91 -18.81
N ASP A 263 0.24 11.17 -18.80
CA ASP A 263 0.06 12.13 -17.70
C ASP A 263 -1.37 12.70 -17.61
N CYS A 264 -2.33 11.80 -17.47
CA CYS A 264 -3.75 12.07 -17.36
C CYS A 264 -4.24 11.66 -15.96
N VAL A 265 -4.53 12.65 -15.12
CA VAL A 265 -5.01 12.45 -13.73
C VAL A 265 -6.48 12.06 -13.71
N THR A 266 -7.29 12.63 -14.60
CA THR A 266 -8.72 12.33 -14.66
C THR A 266 -9.22 12.50 -16.09
N LYS A 267 -9.76 11.44 -16.69
CA LYS A 267 -10.28 11.50 -18.07
C LYS A 267 -11.53 12.36 -18.20
N GLN A 268 -12.36 12.39 -17.17
CA GLN A 268 -13.61 13.16 -17.18
C GLN A 268 -14.03 13.52 -15.75
N THR A 269 -14.32 14.79 -15.51
CA THR A 269 -14.93 15.31 -14.29
C THR A 269 -15.84 16.50 -14.61
N VAL A 270 -16.80 16.78 -13.73
CA VAL A 270 -17.75 17.88 -13.91
C VAL A 270 -17.65 18.84 -12.72
N PHE A 271 -17.63 20.14 -13.01
CA PHE A 271 -17.74 21.20 -12.01
C PHE A 271 -18.98 22.05 -12.29
N ASP A 272 -19.57 22.63 -11.23
CA ASP A 272 -20.75 23.51 -11.32
C ASP A 272 -20.43 24.95 -11.76
N SER A 273 -19.17 25.22 -12.07
CA SER A 273 -18.73 26.48 -12.64
C SER A 273 -17.49 26.29 -13.50
N GLU A 274 -17.29 27.21 -14.44
CA GLU A 274 -16.12 27.22 -15.31
C GLU A 274 -14.83 27.29 -14.49
N VAL A 275 -13.87 26.41 -14.79
CA VAL A 275 -12.51 26.45 -14.21
C VAL A 275 -11.61 27.35 -15.05
N ASN A 276 -10.90 28.27 -14.41
CA ASN A 276 -10.00 29.22 -15.04
C ASN A 276 -8.54 28.92 -14.71
N VAL A 277 -7.63 29.37 -15.57
CA VAL A 277 -6.19 29.37 -15.29
C VAL A 277 -5.93 30.21 -14.03
N GLY A 278 -5.13 29.69 -13.11
CA GLY A 278 -4.86 30.30 -11.81
C GLY A 278 -5.78 29.83 -10.68
N ASP A 279 -6.86 29.11 -10.98
CA ASP A 279 -7.64 28.39 -9.96
C ASP A 279 -6.85 27.22 -9.38
N TRP A 280 -7.38 26.64 -8.30
CA TRP A 280 -6.80 25.48 -7.65
C TRP A 280 -7.78 24.31 -7.64
N LEU A 281 -7.25 23.10 -7.78
CA LEU A 281 -7.96 21.84 -7.67
C LEU A 281 -7.52 21.13 -6.39
N LYS A 282 -8.47 20.82 -5.53
CA LYS A 282 -8.24 20.15 -4.24
C LYS A 282 -8.62 18.68 -4.32
N TYR A 283 -7.67 17.82 -3.95
CA TYR A 283 -7.79 16.38 -3.90
C TYR A 283 -7.65 15.91 -2.44
N SER A 284 -8.72 15.36 -1.88
CA SER A 284 -8.71 14.75 -0.55
C SER A 284 -8.13 13.33 -0.62
N ASN A 285 -7.77 12.77 0.54
CA ASN A 285 -7.38 11.36 0.72
C ASN A 285 -6.12 10.95 -0.04
N MET A 286 -5.15 11.85 -0.18
CA MET A 286 -4.00 11.63 -1.04
C MET A 286 -2.79 10.98 -0.32
N GLY A 287 -2.83 10.75 1.00
CA GLY A 287 -1.63 10.37 1.75
C GLY A 287 -1.16 8.92 1.62
N GLY A 288 -1.91 8.06 0.92
CA GLY A 288 -1.68 6.61 0.90
C GLY A 288 -0.43 6.17 0.12
N ILE A 289 -0.15 6.82 -1.02
CA ILE A 289 0.94 6.53 -1.97
C ILE A 289 1.28 7.82 -2.75
N MET A 290 1.64 8.89 -2.06
CA MET A 290 1.94 10.19 -2.72
C MET A 290 3.45 10.45 -2.80
N VAL A 291 4.15 10.32 -1.68
CA VAL A 291 5.58 10.63 -1.55
C VAL A 291 6.17 9.65 -0.54
N VAL A 292 6.92 8.65 -1.01
CA VAL A 292 7.61 7.65 -0.18
C VAL A 292 9.07 7.56 -0.58
#